data_AF-A0A508BP62-F1
#
_entry.id   AF-A0A508BP62-F1
#
_cell.length_a   1.000
_cell.length_b   1.000
_cell.length_c   1.000
_cell.angle_alpha   90.00
_cell.angle_beta   90.00
_cell.angle_gamma   90.00
#
_symmetry.space_group_name_H-M   'P 1'
#
loop_
_entity.id
_entity.type
_entity.pdbx_description
1 polymer ?
#
loop_
_entity_poly.entity_id
_entity_poly.type
_entity_poly.pdbx_seq_one_letter_code
_entity_poly.pdbx_strand_id
1 'polypeptide(L)'
;MTLSPEKNGQGRPIQLLSASDGWVTIDPDSSTASTFSKNGAPAESFTLRGSTASLLIKDGHQPSLSQFRAAYESGDTSWADIDLTCTDATHCSLHGYPLTLSDDVATWNTPARAQFQSSWKLSSDKRTLTIRGRSPSSEIGAVFIIDTASKTPMAPLPITSRGAVIPVWRQDFIVAIDGSTLVGYAPQS
;
A
#
# COMPACT_ATOMS: atom_id res chain seq x y z
N MET A 1 -21.30 -0.64 6.73
CA MET A 1 -20.66 0.20 7.77
C MET A 1 -19.39 0.75 7.14
N THR A 2 -19.45 1.96 6.58
CA THR A 2 -18.28 2.60 5.98
C THR A 2 -17.47 3.14 7.16
N LEU A 3 -16.33 2.51 7.47
CA LEU A 3 -15.39 3.07 8.42
C LEU A 3 -14.88 4.37 7.78
N SER A 4 -15.40 5.52 8.22
CA SER A 4 -14.74 6.80 7.97
C SER A 4 -13.29 6.65 8.43
N PRO A 5 -12.29 7.12 7.66
CA PRO A 5 -10.91 7.09 8.12
C PRO A 5 -10.86 7.81 9.48
N GLU A 6 -10.34 7.13 10.50
CA GLU A 6 -10.15 7.75 11.80
C GLU A 6 -9.32 9.01 11.61
N LYS A 7 -9.78 10.11 12.20
CA LYS A 7 -9.04 11.37 12.22
C LYS A 7 -8.53 11.60 13.63
N ASN A 8 -7.31 12.09 13.76
CA ASN A 8 -6.77 12.49 15.05
C ASN A 8 -7.44 13.79 15.55
N GLY A 9 -7.05 14.26 16.73
CA GLY A 9 -7.60 15.50 17.32
C GLY A 9 -7.40 16.77 16.48
N GLN A 10 -6.55 16.72 15.46
CA GLN A 10 -6.30 17.81 14.50
C GLN A 10 -7.04 17.62 13.17
N GLY A 11 -7.87 16.58 13.04
CA GLY A 11 -8.61 16.28 11.82
C GLY A 11 -7.78 15.61 10.72
N ARG A 12 -6.53 15.20 11.00
CA ARG A 12 -5.66 14.50 10.04
C ARG A 12 -5.96 13.00 10.03
N PRO A 13 -5.95 12.34 8.86
CA PRO A 13 -6.25 10.92 8.76
C PRO A 13 -5.16 10.07 9.43
N ILE A 14 -5.59 9.16 10.30
CA ILE A 14 -4.78 8.11 10.91
C ILE A 14 -4.69 6.96 9.92
N GLN A 15 -3.48 6.43 9.71
CA GLN A 15 -3.32 5.24 8.91
C GLN A 15 -3.70 4.01 9.73
N LEU A 16 -4.60 3.19 9.19
CA LEU A 16 -4.97 1.90 9.76
C LEU A 16 -4.37 0.79 8.88
N LEU A 17 -3.49 -0.01 9.45
CA LEU A 17 -2.81 -1.11 8.78
C LEU A 17 -3.36 -2.43 9.31
N SER A 18 -3.87 -3.27 8.42
CA SER A 18 -4.18 -4.65 8.77
C SER A 18 -2.89 -5.46 8.92
N ALA A 19 -2.78 -6.23 9.99
CA ALA A 19 -1.75 -7.23 10.19
C ALA A 19 -2.37 -8.64 10.16
N SER A 20 -1.55 -9.67 9.95
CA SER A 20 -2.02 -11.07 9.97
C SER A 20 -2.54 -11.52 11.34
N ASP A 21 -2.08 -10.88 12.40
CA ASP A 21 -2.38 -11.14 13.82
C ASP A 21 -3.04 -9.95 14.56
N GLY A 22 -3.39 -8.88 13.86
CA GLY A 22 -4.01 -7.70 14.47
C GLY A 22 -4.09 -6.49 13.55
N TRP A 23 -3.96 -5.30 14.13
CA TRP A 23 -4.00 -4.02 13.40
C TRP A 23 -3.00 -3.03 14.02
N VAL A 24 -2.45 -2.14 13.19
CA VAL A 24 -1.58 -1.04 13.62
C VAL A 24 -2.23 0.28 13.24
N THR A 25 -2.22 1.24 14.16
CA THR A 25 -2.53 2.64 13.83
C THR A 25 -1.28 3.49 13.87
N ILE A 26 -1.12 4.33 12.84
CA ILE A 26 -0.06 5.32 12.75
C ILE A 26 -0.71 6.70 12.61
N ASP A 27 -0.61 7.48 13.69
CA ASP A 27 -1.00 8.88 13.67
C ASP A 27 0.14 9.69 13.04
N PRO A 28 -0.12 10.48 11.97
CA PRO A 28 0.91 11.30 11.33
C PRO A 28 1.55 12.33 12.27
N ASP A 29 0.89 12.70 13.37
CA ASP A 29 1.40 13.65 14.35
C ASP A 29 2.07 12.97 15.55
N SER A 30 2.13 11.63 15.56
CA SER A 30 2.76 10.83 16.62
C SER A 30 4.10 10.25 16.18
N SER A 31 5.05 10.17 17.12
CA SER A 31 6.30 9.43 16.95
C SER A 31 6.18 7.95 17.29
N THR A 32 4.98 7.48 17.62
CA THR A 32 4.69 6.09 17.98
C THR A 32 3.52 5.53 17.16
N ALA A 33 3.54 4.22 16.96
CA ALA A 33 2.41 3.46 16.45
C ALA A 33 1.74 2.70 17.60
N SER A 34 0.43 2.52 17.52
CA SER A 34 -0.34 1.69 18.47
C SER A 34 -0.75 0.39 17.80
N THR A 35 -0.74 -0.71 18.55
CA THR A 35 -1.16 -2.03 18.04
C THR A 35 -2.40 -2.52 18.75
N PHE A 36 -3.18 -3.32 18.03
CA PHE A 36 -4.42 -3.91 18.51
C PHE A 36 -4.47 -5.37 18.09
N SER A 37 -4.99 -6.23 18.96
CA SER A 37 -5.29 -7.62 18.62
C SER A 37 -6.36 -7.71 17.51
N LYS A 38 -6.56 -8.91 16.93
CA LYS A 38 -7.63 -9.16 15.94
C LYS A 38 -9.01 -8.69 16.40
N ASN A 39 -9.29 -8.80 17.70
CA ASN A 39 -10.57 -8.43 18.31
C ASN A 39 -10.65 -6.95 18.70
N GLY A 40 -9.64 -6.15 18.37
CA GLY A 40 -9.61 -4.71 18.67
C GLY A 40 -9.17 -4.36 20.10
N ALA A 41 -8.79 -5.33 20.93
CA ALA A 41 -8.22 -5.03 22.25
C ALA A 41 -6.87 -4.32 22.07
N PRO A 42 -6.63 -3.18 22.76
CA PRO A 42 -5.33 -2.51 22.74
C PRO A 42 -4.22 -3.47 23.17
N ALA A 43 -3.11 -3.42 22.45
CA ALA A 43 -1.90 -4.15 22.78
C ALA A 43 -0.79 -3.12 23.09
N GLU A 44 0.43 -3.38 22.62
CA GLU A 44 1.57 -2.51 22.87
C GLU A 44 1.67 -1.37 21.84
N SER A 45 2.50 -0.38 22.14
CA SER A 45 2.95 0.61 21.15
C SER A 45 4.42 0.38 20.81
N PHE A 46 4.90 1.05 19.76
CA PHE A 46 6.32 1.07 19.42
C PHE A 46 6.70 2.41 18.78
N THR A 47 7.99 2.74 18.85
CA THR A 47 8.47 4.02 18.34
C THR A 47 8.74 3.93 16.84
N LEU A 48 8.41 4.98 16.09
CA LEU A 48 8.55 5.05 14.64
C LEU A 48 9.89 5.68 14.23
N ARG A 49 10.98 4.93 14.37
CA ARG A 49 12.36 5.39 14.05
C ARG A 49 13.05 4.65 12.91
N GLY A 50 12.50 3.51 12.52
CA GLY A 50 13.04 2.63 11.49
C GLY A 50 12.61 3.02 10.08
N SER A 51 12.34 1.98 9.28
CA SER A 51 12.06 2.07 7.84
C SER A 51 10.92 3.05 7.52
N THR A 52 11.02 3.68 6.35
CA THR A 52 9.98 4.52 5.76
C THR A 52 9.22 3.80 4.65
N ALA A 53 9.36 2.47 4.54
CA ALA A 53 8.73 1.66 3.51
C ALA A 53 7.24 1.99 3.36
N SER A 54 6.84 2.29 2.13
CA SER A 54 5.48 2.63 1.75
C SER A 54 4.60 1.39 1.64
N LEU A 55 5.20 0.22 1.40
CA LEU A 55 4.54 -1.08 1.38
C LEU A 55 5.51 -2.21 1.76
N LEU A 56 5.04 -3.10 2.64
CA LEU A 56 5.73 -4.33 3.02
C LEU A 56 4.80 -5.53 2.83
N ILE A 57 5.29 -6.62 2.24
CA ILE A 57 4.52 -7.85 2.04
C ILE A 57 5.37 -9.05 2.46
N LYS A 58 4.76 -9.97 3.20
CA LYS A 58 5.34 -11.29 3.49
C LYS A 58 4.48 -12.39 2.91
N ASP A 59 5.08 -13.27 2.11
CA ASP A 59 4.46 -14.45 1.52
C ASP A 59 3.20 -14.15 0.68
N GLY A 60 3.06 -12.94 0.17
CA GLY A 60 1.84 -12.48 -0.53
C GLY A 60 0.71 -12.05 0.42
N HIS A 61 1.01 -11.86 1.71
CA HIS A 61 0.08 -11.49 2.75
C HIS A 61 0.53 -10.23 3.50
N GLN A 62 -0.41 -9.69 4.28
CA GLN A 62 -0.13 -8.60 5.22
C GLN A 62 0.90 -9.06 6.26
N PRO A 63 1.89 -8.21 6.62
CA PRO A 63 2.82 -8.50 7.71
C PRO A 63 2.11 -8.74 9.05
N SER A 64 2.80 -9.41 9.97
CA SER A 64 2.39 -9.48 11.39
C SER A 64 2.73 -8.20 12.16
N LEU A 65 2.17 -8.05 13.35
CA LEU A 65 2.47 -6.94 14.26
C LEU A 65 3.96 -6.88 14.61
N SER A 66 4.60 -8.03 14.86
CA SER A 66 6.03 -8.10 15.18
C SER A 66 6.90 -7.69 13.99
N GLN A 67 6.50 -8.05 12.77
CA GLN A 67 7.16 -7.64 11.53
C GLN A 67 7.02 -6.14 11.26
N PHE A 68 5.83 -5.57 11.47
CA PHE A 68 5.65 -4.12 11.40
C PHE A 68 6.50 -3.38 12.44
N ARG A 69 6.56 -3.88 13.67
CA ARG A 69 7.46 -3.34 14.70
C ARG A 69 8.92 -3.42 14.26
N ALA A 70 9.39 -4.58 13.81
CA ALA A 70 10.77 -4.73 13.33
C ALA A 70 11.10 -3.73 12.22
N ALA A 71 10.23 -3.59 11.21
CA ALA A 71 10.46 -2.64 10.13
C ALA A 71 10.45 -1.19 10.62
N TYR A 72 9.44 -0.78 11.38
CA TYR A 72 9.20 0.64 11.65
C TYR A 72 9.82 1.15 12.95
N GLU A 73 10.24 0.26 13.85
CA GLU A 73 11.01 0.62 15.06
C GLU A 73 12.50 0.48 14.85
N SER A 74 12.99 -0.69 14.40
CA SER A 74 14.43 -0.95 14.23
C SER A 74 14.94 -0.76 12.80
N GLY A 75 14.07 -0.73 11.80
CA GLY A 75 14.47 -0.61 10.39
C GLY A 75 14.69 -1.96 9.71
N ASP A 76 14.42 -3.08 10.38
CA ASP A 76 14.63 -4.41 9.81
C ASP A 76 13.48 -4.79 8.86
N THR A 77 13.77 -4.76 7.55
CA THR A 77 12.89 -5.23 6.49
C THR A 77 13.40 -6.50 5.80
N SER A 78 14.45 -7.15 6.34
CA SER A 78 15.09 -8.32 5.74
C SER A 78 14.18 -9.55 5.61
N TRP A 79 13.10 -9.57 6.39
CA TRP A 79 12.08 -10.60 6.34
C TRP A 79 11.10 -10.43 5.17
N ALA A 80 10.96 -9.22 4.62
CA ALA A 80 9.93 -8.89 3.64
C ALA A 80 10.28 -9.45 2.26
N ASP A 81 9.29 -10.02 1.57
CA ASP A 81 9.47 -10.48 0.19
C ASP A 81 9.19 -9.35 -0.82
N ILE A 82 8.50 -8.30 -0.38
CA ILE A 82 8.34 -7.01 -1.07
C ILE A 82 8.62 -5.91 -0.05
N ASP A 83 9.63 -5.09 -0.33
CA ASP A 83 9.90 -3.83 0.33
C ASP A 83 9.88 -2.74 -0.74
N LEU A 84 8.80 -1.96 -0.78
CA LEU A 84 8.69 -0.81 -1.66
C LEU A 84 8.82 0.47 -0.85
N THR A 85 9.84 1.25 -1.18
CA THR A 85 10.10 2.56 -0.58
C THR A 85 10.11 3.61 -1.66
N CYS A 86 9.28 4.65 -1.53
CA CYS A 86 9.21 5.77 -2.47
C CYS A 86 9.76 7.05 -1.84
N THR A 87 10.68 7.73 -2.55
CA THR A 87 11.29 9.00 -2.11
C THR A 87 10.50 10.20 -2.60
N ASP A 88 9.80 10.05 -3.71
CA ASP A 88 8.84 11.02 -4.22
C ASP A 88 7.74 10.29 -4.99
N ALA A 89 6.97 11.03 -5.79
CA ALA A 89 5.93 10.48 -6.65
C ALA A 89 6.47 9.40 -7.59
N THR A 90 7.52 9.70 -8.35
CA THR A 90 7.93 8.86 -9.48
C THR A 90 9.13 7.98 -9.15
N HIS A 91 9.88 8.30 -8.09
CA HIS A 91 11.05 7.53 -7.68
C HIS A 91 10.73 6.63 -6.50
N CYS A 92 10.72 5.33 -6.79
CA CYS A 92 10.61 4.28 -5.80
C CYS A 92 11.80 3.33 -5.86
N SER A 93 11.85 2.40 -4.92
CA SER A 93 12.78 1.29 -4.93
C SER A 93 12.09 0.03 -4.45
N LEU A 94 12.32 -1.08 -5.13
CA LEU A 94 11.89 -2.41 -4.72
C LEU A 94 13.11 -3.19 -4.22
N HIS A 95 13.18 -3.46 -2.92
CA HIS A 95 14.37 -4.04 -2.28
C HIS A 95 15.64 -3.24 -2.57
N GLY A 96 15.54 -1.90 -2.49
CA GLY A 96 16.62 -0.98 -2.83
C GLY A 96 16.95 -0.89 -4.32
N TYR A 97 16.33 -1.69 -5.19
CA TYR A 97 16.49 -1.55 -6.64
C TYR A 97 15.65 -0.37 -7.15
N PRO A 98 16.24 0.62 -7.82
CA PRO A 98 15.53 1.82 -8.24
C PRO A 98 14.44 1.50 -9.27
N LEU A 99 13.28 2.14 -9.11
CA LEU A 99 12.12 2.09 -9.99
C LEU A 99 11.70 3.52 -10.33
N THR A 100 11.54 3.80 -11.62
CA THR A 100 10.95 5.06 -12.10
C THR A 100 9.54 4.79 -12.60
N LEU A 101 8.55 5.19 -11.82
CA LEU A 101 7.14 5.13 -12.18
C LEU A 101 6.81 6.22 -13.20
N SER A 102 5.78 5.99 -14.02
CA SER A 102 5.26 7.01 -14.93
C SER A 102 4.65 8.18 -14.14
N ASP A 103 4.81 9.39 -14.67
CA ASP A 103 4.28 10.64 -14.09
C ASP A 103 2.76 10.58 -13.82
N ASP A 104 2.03 9.77 -14.59
CA ASP A 104 0.56 9.69 -14.56
C ASP A 104 0.01 8.91 -13.34
N VAL A 105 0.86 8.25 -12.55
CA VAL A 105 0.41 7.19 -11.61
C VAL A 105 0.67 7.50 -10.14
N ALA A 106 1.40 8.57 -9.86
CA ALA A 106 1.94 8.77 -8.53
C ALA A 106 1.84 10.19 -7.96
N THR A 107 0.98 11.05 -8.50
CA THR A 107 0.81 12.38 -7.91
C THR A 107 0.08 12.27 -6.56
N TRP A 108 0.49 12.91 -5.47
CA TRP A 108 0.88 14.33 -5.38
C TRP A 108 2.14 14.61 -4.54
N ASN A 109 2.70 13.62 -3.83
CA ASN A 109 3.75 13.84 -2.81
C ASN A 109 4.61 12.58 -2.62
N THR A 110 5.70 12.69 -1.85
CA THR A 110 6.40 11.55 -1.23
C THR A 110 5.41 10.70 -0.44
N PRO A 111 5.17 9.43 -0.82
CA PRO A 111 4.30 8.54 -0.07
C PRO A 111 4.78 8.40 1.37
N ALA A 112 3.86 8.55 2.32
CA ALA A 112 4.17 8.29 3.71
C ALA A 112 4.57 6.82 3.92
N ARG A 113 5.16 6.53 5.08
CA ARG A 113 5.31 5.16 5.59
C ARG A 113 3.96 4.44 5.49
N ALA A 114 3.96 3.17 5.09
CA ALA A 114 2.80 2.30 4.97
C ALA A 114 1.64 2.83 4.10
N GLN A 115 1.87 3.88 3.29
CA GLN A 115 0.83 4.56 2.51
C GLN A 115 0.04 3.63 1.60
N PHE A 116 0.68 2.59 1.08
CA PHE A 116 0.07 1.66 0.14
C PHE A 116 -0.36 0.34 0.79
N GLN A 117 -0.19 0.18 2.11
CA GLN A 117 -0.43 -1.08 2.82
C GLN A 117 -1.89 -1.56 2.76
N SER A 118 -2.83 -0.63 2.54
CA SER A 118 -4.27 -0.92 2.39
C SER A 118 -4.73 -0.99 0.92
N SER A 119 -3.84 -0.73 -0.04
CA SER A 119 -4.21 -0.44 -1.42
C SER A 119 -3.37 -1.20 -2.45
N TRP A 120 -3.03 -2.45 -2.15
CA TRP A 120 -2.22 -3.32 -3.00
C TRP A 120 -2.90 -4.68 -3.29
N LYS A 121 -2.46 -5.31 -4.38
CA LYS A 121 -2.70 -6.72 -4.72
C LYS A 121 -1.44 -7.31 -5.33
N LEU A 122 -1.21 -8.58 -5.04
CA LEU A 122 -0.14 -9.37 -5.64
C LEU A 122 -0.78 -10.52 -6.42
N SER A 123 -0.30 -10.77 -7.64
CA SER A 123 -0.75 -11.92 -8.43
C SER A 123 -0.44 -13.24 -7.73
N SER A 124 -1.21 -14.28 -8.04
CA SER A 124 -1.09 -15.60 -7.40
C SER A 124 0.29 -16.24 -7.61
N ASP A 125 0.96 -15.93 -8.72
CA ASP A 125 2.32 -16.35 -9.05
C ASP A 125 3.40 -15.42 -8.43
N LYS A 126 2.99 -14.40 -7.66
CA LYS A 126 3.84 -13.38 -7.02
C LYS A 126 4.67 -12.53 -7.99
N ARG A 127 4.38 -12.58 -9.30
CA ARG A 127 5.13 -11.87 -10.35
C ARG A 127 4.71 -10.44 -10.56
N THR A 128 3.47 -10.08 -10.23
CA THR A 128 2.91 -8.78 -10.59
C THR A 128 2.29 -8.14 -9.37
N LEU A 129 2.93 -7.07 -8.92
CA LEU A 129 2.48 -6.24 -7.81
C LEU A 129 1.72 -5.04 -8.36
N THR A 130 0.52 -4.84 -7.83
CA THR A 130 -0.38 -3.77 -8.25
C THR A 130 -0.70 -2.91 -7.07
N ILE A 131 -0.52 -1.61 -7.26
CA ILE A 131 -0.76 -0.64 -6.22
C ILE A 131 -1.69 0.42 -6.79
N ARG A 132 -2.80 0.63 -6.07
CA ARG A 132 -3.66 1.77 -6.32
C ARG A 132 -2.92 3.01 -5.87
N GLY A 133 -2.50 3.79 -6.86
CA GLY A 133 -1.97 5.13 -6.70
C GLY A 133 -3.08 6.17 -6.79
N ARG A 134 -2.68 7.40 -7.12
CA ARG A 134 -3.60 8.52 -7.30
C ARG A 134 -3.22 9.27 -8.57
N SER A 135 -4.21 9.53 -9.42
CA SER A 135 -4.03 10.28 -10.68
C SER A 135 -3.83 11.78 -10.42
N PRO A 136 -3.10 12.48 -11.31
CA PRO A 136 -3.08 13.94 -11.35
C PRO A 136 -4.48 14.52 -11.55
N SER A 137 -5.30 13.85 -12.38
CA SER A 137 -6.69 14.24 -12.55
C SER A 137 -7.50 13.85 -11.32
N SER A 138 -8.18 14.84 -10.77
CA SER A 138 -8.87 14.69 -9.49
C SER A 138 -10.11 13.77 -9.55
N GLU A 139 -10.42 13.22 -10.72
CA GLU A 139 -11.67 12.51 -10.98
C GLU A 139 -11.42 11.01 -11.22
N ILE A 140 -10.21 10.64 -11.65
CA ILE A 140 -9.87 9.28 -12.09
C ILE A 140 -8.87 8.69 -11.08
N GLY A 141 -9.06 7.44 -10.67
CA GLY A 141 -8.06 6.67 -9.93
C GLY A 141 -7.00 6.10 -10.87
N ALA A 142 -5.79 5.85 -10.39
CA ALA A 142 -4.74 5.25 -11.21
C ALA A 142 -4.13 4.05 -10.48
N VAL A 143 -3.67 3.08 -11.26
CA VAL A 143 -2.99 1.90 -10.77
C VAL A 143 -1.65 1.78 -11.46
N PHE A 144 -0.57 1.66 -10.70
CA PHE A 144 0.72 1.25 -11.23
C PHE A 144 0.97 -0.22 -10.91
N ILE A 145 1.74 -0.84 -11.80
CA ILE A 145 2.00 -2.26 -11.79
C ILE A 145 3.51 -2.44 -11.89
N ILE A 146 4.06 -3.38 -11.14
CA ILE A 146 5.48 -3.72 -11.12
C ILE A 146 5.60 -5.22 -11.37
N ASP A 147 6.37 -5.63 -12.38
CA ASP A 147 6.89 -7.01 -12.42
C ASP A 147 7.98 -7.13 -11.35
N THR A 148 7.72 -7.96 -10.35
CA THR A 148 8.53 -8.07 -9.13
C THR A 148 9.88 -8.74 -9.37
N ALA A 149 10.02 -9.54 -10.43
CA ALA A 149 11.24 -10.27 -10.70
C ALA A 149 12.16 -9.54 -11.68
N SER A 150 11.61 -8.95 -12.76
CA SER A 150 12.39 -8.04 -13.62
C SER A 150 12.58 -6.68 -12.96
N LYS A 151 11.80 -6.37 -11.92
CA LYS A 151 11.82 -5.08 -11.20
C LYS A 151 11.55 -3.93 -12.17
N THR A 152 10.56 -4.11 -13.03
CA THR A 152 10.20 -3.13 -14.05
C THR A 152 8.77 -2.64 -13.82
N PRO A 153 8.56 -1.31 -13.76
CA PRO A 153 7.22 -0.74 -13.84
C PRO A 153 6.58 -1.07 -15.19
N MET A 154 5.28 -1.36 -15.17
CA MET A 154 4.46 -1.53 -16.36
C MET A 154 3.58 -0.30 -16.57
N ALA A 155 3.00 -0.18 -17.76
CA ALA A 155 2.10 0.92 -18.07
C ALA A 155 0.93 0.99 -17.08
N PRO A 156 0.54 2.20 -16.61
CA PRO A 156 -0.57 2.35 -15.70
C PRO A 156 -1.90 1.94 -16.31
N LEU A 157 -2.80 1.55 -15.43
CA LEU A 157 -4.20 1.34 -15.78
C LEU A 157 -5.05 2.49 -15.23
N PRO A 158 -5.80 3.21 -16.09
CA PRO A 158 -6.75 4.21 -15.63
C PRO A 158 -7.97 3.51 -15.01
N ILE A 159 -8.42 4.02 -13.86
CA ILE A 159 -9.69 3.64 -13.24
C ILE A 159 -10.58 4.88 -13.20
N THR A 160 -11.77 4.82 -13.78
CA THR A 160 -12.68 5.98 -13.91
C THR A 160 -13.29 6.47 -12.58
N SER A 161 -12.95 5.83 -11.44
CA SER A 161 -13.38 6.26 -10.11
C SER A 161 -12.25 6.16 -9.06
N ARG A 162 -12.19 7.18 -8.18
CA ARG A 162 -11.35 7.20 -6.98
C ARG A 162 -11.78 6.20 -5.90
N GLY A 163 -13.09 5.98 -5.74
CA GLY A 163 -13.68 5.11 -4.73
C GLY A 163 -13.55 3.63 -5.05
N ALA A 164 -12.99 3.31 -6.21
CA ALA A 164 -12.92 1.94 -6.66
C ALA A 164 -12.11 1.05 -5.71
N VAL A 165 -12.35 -0.25 -5.78
CA VAL A 165 -11.56 -1.31 -5.14
C VAL A 165 -11.16 -2.32 -6.21
N ILE A 166 -10.06 -3.05 -5.98
CA ILE A 166 -9.58 -4.10 -6.90
C ILE A 166 -9.91 -5.46 -6.27
N PRO A 167 -11.12 -6.02 -6.49
CA PRO A 167 -11.51 -7.29 -5.88
C PRO A 167 -10.88 -8.50 -6.57
N VAL A 168 -10.60 -8.41 -7.88
CA VAL A 168 -10.05 -9.52 -8.67
C VAL A 168 -8.71 -9.08 -9.26
N TRP A 169 -7.69 -9.88 -8.96
CA TRP A 169 -6.35 -9.72 -9.52
C TRP A 169 -5.74 -11.10 -9.77
N ARG A 170 -5.44 -11.38 -11.03
CA ARG A 170 -4.74 -12.58 -11.52
C ARG A 170 -3.66 -12.14 -12.51
N GLN A 171 -2.78 -13.07 -12.87
CA GLN A 171 -1.66 -12.80 -13.78
C GLN A 171 -2.10 -12.15 -15.11
N ASP A 172 -3.30 -12.49 -15.57
CA ASP A 172 -3.86 -12.14 -16.88
C ASP A 172 -5.12 -11.26 -16.79
N PHE A 173 -5.57 -10.90 -15.58
CA PHE A 173 -6.90 -10.33 -15.41
C PHE A 173 -7.08 -9.46 -14.17
N ILE A 174 -7.65 -8.27 -14.39
CA ILE A 174 -7.77 -7.22 -13.40
C ILE A 174 -9.17 -6.62 -13.49
N VAL A 175 -9.83 -6.50 -12.35
CA VAL A 175 -11.14 -5.84 -12.26
C VAL A 175 -11.09 -4.79 -11.16
N ALA A 176 -11.57 -3.59 -11.47
CA ALA A 176 -11.84 -2.54 -10.51
C ALA A 176 -13.34 -2.19 -10.51
N ILE A 177 -13.94 -2.18 -9.33
CA ILE A 177 -15.37 -1.83 -9.15
C ILE A 177 -15.52 -0.65 -8.19
N ASP A 178 -16.53 0.18 -8.41
CA ASP A 178 -17.02 1.17 -7.45
C ASP A 178 -18.51 0.89 -7.19
N GLY A 179 -18.83 0.50 -5.96
CA GLY A 179 -20.13 -0.09 -5.63
C GLY A 179 -20.43 -1.32 -6.50
N SER A 180 -21.45 -1.22 -7.36
CA SER A 180 -21.83 -2.26 -8.32
C SER A 180 -21.36 -2.00 -9.75
N THR A 181 -20.57 -0.96 -9.99
CA THR A 181 -20.18 -0.50 -11.33
C THR A 181 -18.75 -0.92 -11.66
N LEU A 182 -18.54 -1.49 -12.85
CA LEU A 182 -17.19 -1.71 -13.40
C LEU A 182 -16.59 -0.36 -13.82
N VAL A 183 -15.45 -0.02 -13.23
CA VAL A 183 -14.76 1.28 -13.42
C VAL A 183 -13.33 1.13 -13.93
N GLY A 184 -12.85 -0.11 -14.04
CA GLY A 184 -11.58 -0.42 -14.68
C GLY A 184 -11.49 -1.92 -14.95
N TYR A 185 -10.92 -2.27 -16.09
CA TYR A 185 -10.67 -3.65 -16.46
C TYR A 185 -9.45 -3.71 -17.37
N ALA A 186 -8.61 -4.74 -17.19
CA ALA A 186 -7.46 -4.98 -18.05
C ALA A 186 -7.22 -6.49 -18.16
N PRO A 187 -7.68 -7.11 -19.25
CA PRO A 187 -7.27 -8.45 -19.64
C PRO A 187 -5.91 -8.39 -20.32
N GLN A 188 -5.12 -9.47 -20.28
CA GLN A 188 -4.01 -9.62 -21.22
C GLN A 188 -4.54 -9.74 -22.66
N SER A 189 -3.87 -9.04 -23.58
CA SER A 189 -4.04 -9.16 -25.03
C SER A 189 -3.34 -10.39 -25.59
#